data_AF-A0A9E1JL60-F1
#
_entry.id   AF-A0A9E1JL60-F1
#
_cell.length_a   1.000
_cell.length_b   1.000
_cell.length_c   1.000
_cell.angle_alpha   90.00
_cell.angle_beta   90.00
_cell.angle_gamma   90.00
#
_symmetry.space_group_name_H-M   'P 1'
#
loop_
_entity.id
_entity.type
_entity.pdbx_description
1 polymer ?
#
loop_
_entity_poly.entity_id
_entity_poly.type
_entity_poly.pdbx_seq_one_letter_code
_entity_poly.pdbx_strand_id
1 'polypeptide(L)' 'MLTWLRQRRNQKGFTLIELMIVIAIIGILAAIAIPQFSSYRAKSYNSAGLSDIRNLRTDLEAYYAEWDEYPN' A
#
# COMPACT_ATOMS: atom_id res chain seq x y z
N MET A 1 -38.37 10.65 48.89
CA MET A 1 -38.38 10.34 47.45
C MET A 1 -37.34 11.26 46.79
N LEU A 2 -36.10 10.78 46.72
CA LEU A 2 -34.92 11.57 46.34
C LEU A 2 -34.98 11.92 44.84
N THR A 3 -35.00 13.21 44.53
CA THR A 3 -34.95 13.74 43.17
C THR A 3 -33.55 13.54 42.61
N TRP A 4 -33.45 12.61 41.67
CA TRP A 4 -32.27 12.27 40.90
C TRP A 4 -31.65 13.50 40.24
N LEU A 5 -30.46 13.88 40.71
CA LEU A 5 -29.60 14.88 40.07
C LEU A 5 -29.22 14.38 38.67
N ARG A 6 -29.90 14.92 37.66
CA ARG A 6 -29.64 14.67 36.24
C ARG A 6 -28.31 15.29 35.85
N GLN A 7 -27.23 14.50 35.92
CA GLN A 7 -25.92 14.86 35.37
C GLN A 7 -26.05 15.05 33.84
N ARG A 8 -26.10 16.30 33.37
CA ARG A 8 -25.95 16.58 31.93
C ARG A 8 -24.50 16.29 31.57
N ARG A 9 -24.24 15.15 30.92
CA ARG A 9 -22.93 14.87 30.31
C ARG A 9 -22.63 16.00 29.33
N ASN A 10 -21.59 16.77 29.63
CA ASN A 10 -21.13 17.90 28.84
C ASN A 10 -20.58 17.36 27.51
N GLN A 11 -21.44 17.19 26.50
CA GLN A 11 -21.02 16.76 25.17
C GLN A 11 -20.29 17.92 24.50
N LYS A 12 -18.98 18.01 24.73
CA LYS A 12 -18.10 18.93 24.02
C LYS A 12 -17.95 18.41 22.59
N GLY A 13 -18.40 19.19 21.61
CA GLY A 13 -18.15 18.92 20.19
C GLY A 13 -16.67 19.13 19.85
N PHE A 14 -16.22 18.50 18.77
CA PHE A 14 -14.88 18.66 18.22
C PHE A 14 -14.67 20.08 17.67
N THR A 15 -13.48 20.64 17.83
CA THR A 15 -13.17 21.98 17.34
C THR A 15 -12.76 21.95 15.87
N LEU A 16 -13.02 23.04 15.14
CA LEU A 16 -12.55 23.18 13.76
C LEU A 16 -11.01 23.17 13.69
N ILE A 17 -10.34 23.69 14.72
CA ILE A 17 -8.88 23.73 14.80
C ILE A 17 -8.30 22.31 14.86
N GLU A 18 -8.89 21.43 15.67
CA GLU A 18 -8.46 20.03 15.71
C GLU A 18 -8.62 19.35 14.34
N LEU A 19 -9.70 19.63 13.62
CA LEU A 19 -9.90 19.08 12.27
C LEU A 19 -8.87 19.60 11.27
N MET A 20 -8.55 20.89 11.32
CA MET A 20 -7.57 21.49 10.41
C MET A 20 -6.17 20.90 10.59
N ILE A 21 -5.75 20.66 11.83
CA ILE A 21 -4.46 20.04 12.12
C ILE A 21 -4.42 18.60 11.58
N VAL A 22 -5.51 17.84 11.76
CA VAL A 22 -5.60 16.47 11.24
C VAL A 22 -5.47 16.45 9.72
N ILE A 23 -6.18 17.33 9.00
CA ILE A 23 -6.11 17.43 7.54
C ILE A 23 -4.70 17.83 7.09
N ALA A 24 -4.06 18.77 7.80
CA ALA A 24 -2.69 19.18 7.49
C ALA A 24 -1.69 18.01 7.61
N ILE A 25 -1.78 17.22 8.69
CA ILE A 25 -0.93 16.03 8.88
C ILE A 25 -1.20 14.99 7.78
N ILE A 26 -2.47 14.70 7.48
CA ILE A 26 -2.83 13.76 6.41
C ILE A 26 -2.30 14.23 5.06
N GLY A 27 -2.35 15.54 4.76
CA GLY A 27 -1.83 16.12 3.53
C GLY A 27 -0.33 15.91 3.37
N ILE A 28 0.45 16.16 4.43
CA ILE A 28 1.91 15.93 4.43
C ILE A 28 2.23 14.44 4.22
N LEU A 29 1.54 13.56 4.95
CA LEU A 29 1.74 12.12 4.82
C LEU A 29 1.37 11.61 3.42
N ALA A 30 0.26 12.07 2.85
CA ALA A 30 -0.19 11.69 1.52
C ALA A 30 0.80 12.15 0.42
N ALA A 31 1.35 13.36 0.55
CA ALA A 31 2.32 13.89 -0.40
C ALA A 31 3.59 13.02 -0.51
N ILE A 32 4.03 12.41 0.59
CA ILE A 32 5.18 11.49 0.62
C ILE A 32 4.76 10.07 0.22
N ALA A 33 3.65 9.58 0.77
CA ALA A 33 3.22 8.20 0.61
C ALA A 33 2.81 7.85 -0.83
N ILE A 34 2.11 8.74 -1.54
CA ILE A 34 1.63 8.49 -2.90
C ILE A 34 2.78 8.19 -3.89
N PRO A 35 3.79 9.06 -4.06
CA PRO A 35 4.89 8.79 -4.99
C PRO A 35 5.73 7.58 -4.55
N GLN A 36 5.95 7.40 -3.23
CA GLN A 36 6.67 6.25 -2.70
C GLN A 36 5.96 4.93 -3.04
N PHE A 37 4.64 4.87 -2.82
CA PHE A 37 3.84 3.69 -3.12
C PHE A 37 3.80 3.37 -4.62
N SER A 38 3.71 4.40 -5.47
CA SER A 38 3.81 4.25 -6.93
C SER A 38 5.15 3.64 -7.35
N SER A 39 6.26 4.17 -6.82
CA SER A 39 7.60 3.63 -7.08
C SER A 39 7.75 2.19 -6.58
N TYR A 40 7.23 1.89 -5.39
CA TYR A 40 7.26 0.54 -4.82
C TYR A 40 6.50 -0.44 -5.72
N ARG A 41 5.29 -0.09 -6.15
CA ARG A 41 4.49 -0.90 -7.08
C ARG A 41 5.22 -1.17 -8.40
N ALA A 42 5.84 -0.14 -8.99
CA ALA A 42 6.62 -0.30 -10.21
C ALA A 42 7.81 -1.27 -10.02
N LYS A 43 8.52 -1.16 -8.89
CA LYS A 43 9.60 -2.10 -8.53
C LYS A 43 9.07 -3.52 -8.35
N SER A 44 7.91 -3.70 -7.73
CA SER A 44 7.27 -5.01 -7.58
C SER A 44 6.95 -5.64 -8.93
N TYR A 45 6.39 -4.88 -9.88
CA TYR A 45 6.13 -5.38 -11.23
C TYR A 45 7.40 -5.76 -11.98
N ASN A 46 8.45 -4.93 -11.89
CA ASN A 46 9.74 -5.24 -12.52
C ASN A 46 10.37 -6.49 -11.91
N SER A 47 10.29 -6.64 -10.59
CA SER A 47 10.81 -7.82 -9.89
C SER A 47 10.05 -9.08 -10.27
N ALA A 48 8.73 -9.01 -10.41
CA ALA A 48 7.91 -10.13 -10.88
C ALA A 48 8.29 -10.51 -12.31
N GLY A 49 8.31 -9.54 -13.25
CA GLY A 49 8.69 -9.82 -14.64
C GLY A 49 10.11 -10.36 -14.77
N LEU A 50 11.06 -9.89 -13.95
CA LEU A 50 12.41 -10.46 -13.92
C LEU A 50 12.42 -11.91 -13.42
N SER A 51 11.58 -12.25 -12.44
CA SER A 51 11.42 -13.64 -11.97
C SER A 51 10.85 -14.52 -13.08
N ASP A 52 9.84 -14.03 -13.80
CA ASP A 52 9.21 -14.77 -14.89
C ASP A 52 10.21 -15.05 -16.02
N ILE A 53 11.00 -14.05 -16.42
CA ILE A 53 12.05 -14.23 -17.43
C ILE A 53 13.10 -15.25 -16.97
N ARG A 54 13.49 -15.23 -15.69
CA ARG A 54 14.43 -16.21 -15.15
C ARG A 54 13.88 -17.63 -15.21
N ASN A 55 12.61 -17.80 -14.85
CA ASN A 55 11.94 -19.10 -14.92
C ASN A 55 11.87 -19.59 -16.39
N LEU A 56 11.41 -18.73 -17.30
CA LEU A 56 11.36 -19.05 -18.74
C LEU A 56 12.75 -19.42 -19.28
N ARG A 57 13.79 -18.69 -18.89
CA ARG A 57 15.16 -19.03 -19.30
C ARG A 57 15.55 -20.42 -18.81
N THR A 58 15.27 -20.76 -17.55
CA THR A 58 15.56 -22.09 -17.01
C THR A 58 14.79 -23.18 -17.75
N ASP A 59 13.53 -22.94 -18.10
CA ASP A 59 12.71 -23.89 -18.85
C ASP A 59 13.25 -24.08 -20.28
N LEU A 60 13.66 -22.99 -20.95
CA LEU A 60 14.27 -23.04 -22.29
C LEU A 60 15.63 -23.75 -22.28
N GLU A 61 16.47 -23.48 -21.28
CA GLU A 61 17.76 -24.16 -21.10
C GLU A 61 17.55 -25.66 -20.84
N ALA A 62 16.53 -26.04 -20.07
CA ALA A 62 16.16 -27.44 -19.84
C ALA A 62 15.67 -28.13 -21.12
N TYR A 63 14.82 -27.46 -21.92
CA TYR A 63 14.37 -28.00 -23.21
C TYR A 63 15.55 -28.18 -24.18
N TYR A 64 16.42 -27.19 -24.30
CA TYR A 64 17.60 -27.29 -25.14
C TYR A 64 18.53 -28.43 -24.70
N ALA A 65 18.71 -28.63 -23.39
CA ALA A 65 19.53 -29.73 -22.88
C ALA A 65 18.97 -31.13 -23.20
N GLU A 66 17.65 -31.25 -23.41
CA GLU A 66 16.99 -32.52 -23.74
C GLU A 66 16.90 -32.76 -25.25
N TRP A 67 16.62 -31.71 -26.05
CA TRP A 67 16.30 -31.83 -27.47
C TRP A 67 17.39 -31.27 -28.41
N ASP A 68 18.44 -30.64 -27.86
CA ASP A 68 19.53 -29.92 -28.58
C ASP A 68 19.03 -28.85 -29.57
N GLU A 69 17.81 -28.37 -29.36
CA GLU A 69 17.15 -27.32 -30.14
C GLU A 69 16.25 -26.49 -29.21
N TYR A 70 15.98 -25.22 -29.54
CA TYR A 70 15.01 -24.41 -28.80
C TYR A 70 13.57 -24.68 -29.28
N PRO A 71 12.54 -24.48 -28.43
CA PRO A 71 11.14 -24.57 -28.85
C PRO A 71 10.83 -23.51 -29.92
N ASN A 72 10.06 -23.89 -30.94
CA ASN A 72 9.59 -23.01 -32.01
C ASN A 72 8.34 -22.20 -31.62
#